data_AF-A0A1F9GIH3-F1
#
_entry.id   AF-A0A1F9GIH3-F1
#
_cell.length_a   1.000
_cell.length_b   1.000
_cell.length_c   1.000
_cell.angle_alpha   90.00
_cell.angle_beta   90.00
_cell.angle_gamma   90.00
#
_symmetry.space_group_name_H-M   'P 1'
#
loop_
_entity.id
_entity.type
_entity.pdbx_description
1 polymer ?
#
loop_
_entity_poly.entity_id
_entity_poly.type
_entity_poly.pdbx_seq_one_letter_code
_entity_poly.pdbx_strand_id
1 'polypeptide(L)'
;MVHKEKKHKGHAKAYIKVWVALLVLTIITVVVSYYNFGTWNILVAMLVATVKGALVCLFFMHLLYDNRVNQVVFVSAFAFLGIFVGLTASDELFRTTEKAVVVAQEASTPSGADMNKLRVASPQLVEKGKQLYSVQCAVCHGAAGKGDGPGAPALNPKPRDFTSGYWRFGGQPTHVFKTISEGSPGTAMAAFGTLGVEERWSLVHFVRSIAPNPPDDKPEDLAALGGDKKTDQGPGTMDQGLQKPVQQIPISFAMKRLAKEEMAASDVAVLPEGKQAEGLGEKLYQANCLSCHGLSGKGGVPITRISVNPPVYLKTKDFAKADGAWVNDKNVFVDIVTKGLPGRGKPGIAHFSSGEWDSLYQYVQSLR
;
A
#
# COMPACT_ATOMS: atom_id res chain seq x y z
N MET A 1 -55.94 -51.23 33.44
CA MET A 1 -54.51 -51.06 33.12
C MET A 1 -54.12 -52.13 32.11
N VAL A 2 -53.99 -51.80 30.82
CA VAL A 2 -53.46 -52.72 29.81
C VAL A 2 -52.38 -51.94 29.05
N HIS A 3 -51.12 -52.23 29.38
CA HIS A 3 -49.96 -51.61 28.79
C HIS A 3 -49.82 -51.98 27.31
N LYS A 4 -49.68 -50.93 26.49
CA LYS A 4 -49.46 -50.98 25.04
C LYS A 4 -47.99 -51.34 24.75
N GLU A 5 -47.64 -52.62 24.81
CA GLU A 5 -46.25 -53.10 24.67
C GLU A 5 -45.78 -53.42 23.24
N LYS A 6 -46.48 -52.93 22.19
CA LYS A 6 -46.15 -53.30 20.79
C LYS A 6 -45.52 -52.21 19.91
N LYS A 7 -44.97 -51.12 20.47
CA LYS A 7 -44.35 -50.04 19.67
C LYS A 7 -42.82 -49.89 19.73
N HIS A 8 -42.09 -50.64 20.57
CA HIS A 8 -40.63 -50.44 20.73
C HIS A 8 -39.72 -51.34 19.87
N LYS A 9 -40.20 -52.44 19.28
CA LYS A 9 -39.33 -53.41 18.57
C LYS A 9 -38.88 -52.98 17.17
N GLY A 10 -39.53 -52.00 16.55
CA GLY A 10 -39.20 -51.51 15.20
C GLY A 10 -37.97 -50.60 15.17
N HIS A 11 -37.83 -49.71 16.16
CA HIS A 11 -36.78 -48.71 16.20
C HIS A 11 -35.41 -49.29 16.55
N ALA A 12 -35.35 -50.26 17.48
CA ALA A 12 -34.09 -50.91 17.86
C ALA A 12 -33.39 -51.59 16.68
N LYS A 13 -34.15 -52.25 15.79
CA LYS A 13 -33.60 -52.87 14.58
C LYS A 13 -33.05 -51.84 13.58
N ALA A 14 -33.67 -50.66 13.50
CA ALA A 14 -33.19 -49.57 12.65
C ALA A 14 -31.87 -48.98 13.18
N TYR A 15 -31.77 -48.73 14.49
CA TYR A 15 -30.53 -48.23 15.10
C TYR A 15 -29.36 -49.21 14.97
N ILE A 16 -29.61 -50.51 15.15
CA ILE A 16 -28.57 -51.53 14.99
C ILE A 16 -28.05 -51.57 13.54
N LYS A 17 -28.93 -51.47 12.53
CA LYS A 17 -28.51 -51.41 11.12
C LYS A 17 -27.64 -50.20 10.83
N VAL A 18 -28.03 -49.02 11.33
CA VAL A 18 -27.26 -47.77 11.13
C VAL A 18 -25.93 -47.84 11.87
N TRP A 19 -25.90 -48.39 13.09
CA TRP A 19 -24.66 -48.58 13.85
C TRP A 19 -23.67 -49.50 13.13
N VAL A 20 -24.13 -50.62 12.57
CA VAL A 20 -23.29 -51.50 11.73
C VAL A 20 -22.79 -50.76 10.49
N ALA A 21 -23.64 -49.98 9.82
CA ALA A 21 -23.24 -49.18 8.67
C ALA A 21 -22.14 -48.14 9.03
N LEU A 22 -22.23 -47.50 10.20
CA LEU A 22 -21.23 -46.56 10.70
C LEU A 22 -19.89 -47.24 11.04
N LEU A 23 -19.93 -48.47 11.57
CA LEU A 23 -18.72 -49.26 11.79
C LEU A 23 -18.03 -49.62 10.48
N VAL A 24 -18.80 -50.08 9.48
CA VAL A 24 -18.27 -50.38 8.14
C VAL A 24 -17.66 -49.14 7.50
N LEU A 25 -18.36 -47.99 7.55
CA LEU A 25 -17.82 -46.72 7.05
C LEU A 25 -16.54 -46.29 7.78
N THR A 26 -16.42 -46.58 9.07
CA THR A 26 -15.19 -46.27 9.84
C THR A 26 -14.03 -47.17 9.42
N ILE A 27 -14.27 -48.46 9.19
CA ILE A 27 -13.27 -49.37 8.64
C ILE A 27 -12.84 -48.89 7.24
N ILE A 28 -13.80 -48.49 6.41
CA ILE A 28 -13.51 -47.91 5.08
C ILE A 28 -12.65 -46.65 5.22
N THR A 29 -12.92 -45.73 6.16
CA THR A 29 -12.05 -44.55 6.35
C THR A 29 -10.62 -44.91 6.72
N VAL A 30 -10.44 -45.94 7.55
CA VAL A 30 -9.12 -46.42 7.95
C VAL A 30 -8.40 -47.07 6.78
N VAL A 31 -9.09 -47.92 6.00
CA VAL A 31 -8.52 -48.56 4.81
C VAL A 31 -8.14 -47.50 3.76
N VAL A 32 -9.01 -46.54 3.49
CA VAL A 32 -8.73 -45.43 2.56
C VAL A 32 -7.50 -44.63 3.01
N SER A 33 -7.25 -44.48 4.31
CA SER A 33 -6.06 -43.78 4.82
C SER A 33 -4.73 -44.49 4.51
N TYR A 34 -4.74 -45.82 4.31
CA TYR A 34 -3.54 -46.58 3.97
C TYR A 34 -3.28 -46.62 2.46
N TYR A 35 -4.28 -46.35 1.62
CA TYR A 35 -4.14 -46.33 0.18
C TYR A 35 -3.95 -44.91 -0.33
N ASN A 36 -2.84 -44.66 -1.04
CA ASN A 36 -2.57 -43.36 -1.61
C ASN A 36 -3.23 -43.21 -2.99
N PHE A 37 -4.42 -42.63 -3.02
CA PHE A 37 -5.17 -42.34 -4.25
C PHE A 37 -4.69 -41.07 -4.99
N GLY A 38 -3.54 -40.50 -4.59
CA GLY A 38 -3.03 -39.25 -5.13
C GLY A 38 -4.03 -38.10 -4.92
N THR A 39 -4.33 -37.33 -5.97
CA THR A 39 -5.25 -36.18 -5.94
C THR A 39 -6.66 -36.53 -5.46
N TRP A 40 -7.10 -37.78 -5.62
CA TRP A 40 -8.44 -38.23 -5.23
C TRP A 40 -8.59 -38.52 -3.74
N ASN A 41 -7.49 -38.57 -2.97
CA ASN A 41 -7.53 -38.97 -1.56
C ASN A 41 -8.44 -38.05 -0.73
N ILE A 42 -8.34 -36.73 -0.96
CA ILE A 42 -9.15 -35.72 -0.24
C ILE A 42 -10.64 -35.86 -0.58
N LEU A 43 -10.97 -36.11 -1.86
CA LEU A 43 -12.36 -36.24 -2.30
C LEU A 43 -13.01 -37.50 -1.73
N VAL A 44 -12.31 -38.63 -1.74
CA VAL A 44 -12.81 -39.88 -1.16
C VAL A 44 -12.96 -39.75 0.36
N ALA A 45 -11.97 -39.17 1.05
CA ALA A 45 -12.04 -38.94 2.50
C ALA A 45 -13.22 -38.02 2.87
N MET A 46 -13.44 -36.95 2.10
CA MET A 46 -14.55 -36.03 2.34
C MET A 46 -15.90 -36.67 2.11
N LEU A 47 -16.06 -37.44 1.02
CA LEU A 47 -17.31 -38.13 0.73
C LEU A 47 -17.68 -39.11 1.85
N VAL A 48 -16.73 -39.94 2.30
CA VAL A 48 -16.99 -40.92 3.37
C VAL A 48 -17.32 -40.21 4.69
N ALA A 49 -16.63 -39.13 5.02
CA ALA A 49 -16.92 -38.32 6.20
C ALA A 49 -18.32 -37.69 6.16
N THR A 50 -18.73 -37.13 5.02
CA THR A 50 -20.07 -36.55 4.83
C THR A 50 -21.17 -37.60 4.99
N VAL A 51 -21.02 -38.78 4.38
CA VAL A 51 -22.01 -39.87 4.50
C VAL A 51 -22.13 -40.35 5.95
N LYS A 52 -21.00 -40.49 6.66
CA LYS A 52 -20.98 -40.86 8.08
C LYS A 52 -21.68 -39.82 8.96
N GLY A 53 -21.36 -38.54 8.75
CA GLY A 53 -21.98 -37.43 9.48
C GLY A 53 -23.50 -37.35 9.24
N ALA A 54 -23.95 -37.53 7.99
CA ALA A 54 -25.36 -37.51 7.64
C ALA A 54 -26.15 -38.64 8.33
N LEU A 55 -25.60 -39.86 8.39
CA LEU A 55 -26.24 -40.98 9.10
C LEU A 55 -26.39 -40.72 10.60
N VAL A 56 -25.38 -40.11 11.23
CA VAL A 56 -25.45 -39.74 12.66
C VAL A 56 -26.50 -38.66 12.89
N CYS A 57 -26.52 -37.60 12.07
CA CYS A 57 -27.47 -36.51 12.20
C CYS A 57 -28.92 -37.00 11.98
N LEU A 58 -29.15 -37.82 10.96
CA LEU A 58 -30.49 -38.29 10.60
C LEU A 58 -31.08 -39.26 11.63
N PHE A 59 -30.28 -40.20 12.15
CA PHE A 59 -30.78 -41.26 13.01
C PHE A 59 -30.49 -41.03 14.50
N PHE A 60 -29.26 -40.70 14.89
CA PHE A 60 -28.90 -40.55 16.30
C PHE A 60 -29.35 -39.21 16.88
N MET A 61 -29.21 -38.13 16.11
CA MET A 61 -29.76 -36.82 16.50
C MET A 61 -31.27 -36.67 16.20
N HIS A 62 -31.94 -37.77 15.82
CA HIS A 62 -33.37 -37.83 15.54
C HIS A 62 -33.88 -36.84 14.49
N LEU A 63 -33.00 -36.24 13.68
CA LEU A 63 -33.39 -35.21 12.72
C LEU A 63 -34.47 -35.71 11.73
N LEU A 64 -34.49 -36.99 11.38
CA LEU A 64 -35.52 -37.59 10.52
C LEU A 64 -36.90 -37.72 11.19
N TYR A 65 -36.94 -37.87 12.51
CA TYR A 65 -38.15 -38.16 13.29
C TYR A 65 -38.66 -36.97 14.12
N ASP A 66 -37.88 -35.90 14.19
CA ASP A 66 -38.20 -34.67 14.92
C ASP A 66 -39.10 -33.74 14.09
N ASN A 67 -39.63 -32.68 14.71
CA ASN A 67 -40.49 -31.71 14.08
C ASN A 67 -39.80 -31.02 12.90
N ARG A 68 -40.58 -30.70 11.85
CA ARG A 68 -40.07 -30.06 10.62
C ARG A 68 -39.32 -28.76 10.87
N VAL A 69 -39.61 -28.06 11.97
CA VAL A 69 -38.89 -26.84 12.38
C VAL A 69 -37.40 -27.13 12.63
N ASN A 70 -37.05 -28.24 13.29
CA ASN A 70 -35.66 -28.58 13.60
C ASN A 70 -34.87 -28.95 12.34
N GLN A 71 -35.53 -29.60 11.37
CA GLN A 71 -34.96 -29.86 10.05
C GLN A 71 -34.64 -28.57 9.29
N VAL A 72 -35.56 -27.59 9.31
CA VAL A 72 -35.36 -26.28 8.66
C VAL A 72 -34.22 -25.51 9.31
N VAL A 73 -34.14 -25.48 10.64
CA VAL A 73 -33.05 -24.81 11.37
C VAL A 73 -31.70 -25.42 11.01
N PHE A 74 -31.58 -26.75 11.01
CA PHE A 74 -30.33 -27.43 10.67
C PHE A 74 -29.89 -27.16 9.22
N VAL A 75 -30.81 -27.28 8.25
CA VAL A 75 -30.49 -27.03 6.83
C VAL A 75 -30.13 -25.56 6.59
N SER A 76 -30.80 -24.63 7.27
CA SER A 76 -30.50 -23.21 7.15
C SER A 76 -29.07 -22.88 7.61
N ALA A 77 -28.56 -23.54 8.66
CA ALA A 77 -27.20 -23.32 9.15
C ALA A 77 -26.13 -23.69 8.10
N PHE A 78 -26.31 -24.79 7.36
CA PHE A 78 -25.42 -25.17 6.26
C PHE A 78 -25.55 -24.24 5.05
N ALA A 79 -26.76 -23.75 4.76
CA ALA A 79 -26.95 -22.75 3.71
C ALA A 79 -26.23 -21.43 4.05
N PHE A 80 -26.35 -20.95 5.29
CA PHE A 80 -25.62 -19.76 5.76
C PHE A 80 -24.11 -19.95 5.76
N LEU A 81 -23.61 -21.12 6.19
CA LEU A 81 -22.19 -21.44 6.11
C LEU A 81 -21.69 -21.45 4.66
N GLY A 82 -22.45 -22.03 3.74
CA GLY A 82 -22.14 -22.03 2.31
C GLY A 82 -22.10 -20.63 1.71
N ILE A 83 -23.05 -19.76 2.09
CA ILE A 83 -23.05 -18.35 1.70
C ILE A 83 -21.83 -17.64 2.27
N PHE A 84 -21.50 -17.83 3.56
CA PHE A 84 -20.35 -17.19 4.19
C PHE A 84 -19.04 -17.61 3.51
N VAL A 85 -18.82 -18.91 3.32
CA VAL A 85 -17.64 -19.44 2.62
C VAL A 85 -17.60 -18.96 1.18
N GLY A 86 -18.74 -18.92 0.49
CA GLY A 86 -18.85 -18.42 -0.89
C GLY A 86 -18.51 -16.93 -0.99
N LEU A 87 -18.98 -16.10 -0.06
CA LEU A 87 -18.64 -14.68 0.02
C LEU A 87 -17.16 -14.49 0.36
N THR A 88 -16.60 -15.25 1.29
CA THR A 88 -15.17 -15.19 1.62
C THR A 88 -14.29 -15.64 0.45
N ALA A 89 -14.66 -16.72 -0.23
CA ALA A 89 -13.95 -17.18 -1.43
C ALA A 89 -14.06 -16.17 -2.56
N SER A 90 -15.23 -15.54 -2.72
CA SER A 90 -15.41 -14.46 -3.69
C SER A 90 -14.54 -13.26 -3.33
N ASP A 91 -14.48 -12.83 -2.07
CA ASP A 91 -13.59 -11.75 -1.61
C ASP A 91 -12.13 -12.07 -1.92
N GLU A 92 -11.68 -13.30 -1.64
CA GLU A 92 -10.31 -13.73 -1.93
C GLU A 92 -10.04 -13.79 -3.43
N LEU A 93 -10.99 -14.29 -4.24
CA LEU A 93 -10.87 -14.35 -5.69
C LEU A 93 -10.83 -12.95 -6.31
N PHE A 94 -11.67 -12.03 -5.85
CA PHE A 94 -11.66 -10.64 -6.33
C PHE A 94 -10.41 -9.91 -5.85
N ARG A 95 -9.96 -10.10 -4.61
CA ARG A 95 -8.71 -9.53 -4.10
C ARG A 95 -7.48 -10.05 -4.84
N THR A 96 -7.46 -11.34 -5.15
CA THR A 96 -6.37 -11.95 -5.93
C THR A 96 -6.44 -11.51 -7.38
N THR A 97 -7.63 -11.33 -7.94
CA THR A 97 -7.79 -10.80 -9.31
C THR A 97 -7.38 -9.34 -9.37
N GLU A 98 -7.79 -8.50 -8.43
CA GLU A 98 -7.32 -7.11 -8.34
C GLU A 98 -5.81 -7.04 -8.12
N LYS A 99 -5.25 -7.82 -7.19
CA LYS A 99 -3.80 -7.91 -7.01
C LYS A 99 -3.10 -8.46 -8.25
N ALA A 100 -3.63 -9.46 -8.92
CA ALA A 100 -3.05 -10.03 -10.14
C ALA A 100 -3.16 -9.06 -11.31
N VAL A 101 -4.23 -8.27 -11.41
CA VAL A 101 -4.39 -7.20 -12.40
C VAL A 101 -3.45 -6.04 -12.08
N VAL A 102 -3.29 -5.65 -10.82
CA VAL A 102 -2.33 -4.62 -10.39
C VAL A 102 -0.90 -5.10 -10.61
N VAL A 103 -0.56 -6.34 -10.23
CA VAL A 103 0.77 -6.94 -10.44
C VAL A 103 1.04 -7.21 -11.92
N ALA A 104 0.04 -7.61 -12.71
CA ALA A 104 0.18 -7.74 -14.16
C ALA A 104 0.31 -6.36 -14.83
N GLN A 105 -0.35 -5.32 -14.28
CA GLN A 105 -0.20 -3.96 -14.73
C GLN A 105 1.16 -3.37 -14.35
N GLU A 106 1.68 -3.69 -13.16
CA GLU A 106 3.04 -3.37 -12.72
C GLU A 106 4.10 -4.18 -13.49
N ALA A 107 3.82 -5.43 -13.87
CA ALA A 107 4.69 -6.24 -14.72
C ALA A 107 4.64 -5.82 -16.20
N SER A 108 3.53 -5.19 -16.62
CA SER A 108 3.40 -4.53 -17.93
C SER A 108 3.88 -3.08 -17.91
N THR A 109 4.13 -2.51 -16.73
CA THR A 109 4.90 -1.27 -16.61
C THR A 109 6.32 -1.63 -17.01
N PRO A 110 6.86 -1.06 -18.09
CA PRO A 110 8.22 -1.39 -18.48
C PRO A 110 9.12 -1.02 -17.30
N SER A 111 9.79 -2.02 -16.71
CA SER A 111 10.91 -1.76 -15.83
C SER A 111 11.93 -1.00 -16.69
N GLY A 112 12.08 0.30 -16.44
CA GLY A 112 12.79 1.19 -17.36
C GLY A 112 11.91 1.71 -18.50
N ALA A 113 10.70 2.18 -18.22
CA ALA A 113 9.97 3.02 -19.16
C ALA A 113 10.90 4.16 -19.58
N ASP A 114 11.30 4.13 -20.85
CA ASP A 114 12.11 5.16 -21.47
C ASP A 114 11.49 6.52 -21.12
N MET A 115 12.17 7.28 -20.25
CA MET A 115 11.64 8.55 -19.71
C MET A 115 11.31 9.51 -20.85
N ASN A 116 11.99 9.37 -21.99
CA ASN A 116 11.70 10.12 -23.21
C ASN A 116 10.37 9.72 -23.85
N LYS A 117 9.97 8.44 -23.78
CA LYS A 117 8.70 7.95 -24.29
C LYS A 117 7.52 8.41 -23.43
N LEU A 118 7.71 8.48 -22.11
CA LEU A 118 6.67 8.97 -21.19
C LEU A 118 6.49 10.50 -21.23
N ARG A 119 7.52 11.25 -21.65
CA ARG A 119 7.44 12.72 -21.80
C ARG A 119 6.57 13.16 -22.97
N VAL A 120 6.37 12.30 -23.97
CA VAL A 120 5.52 12.59 -25.12
C VAL A 120 4.08 12.14 -24.83
N ALA A 121 3.12 13.05 -25.01
CA ALA A 121 1.71 12.73 -24.79
C ALA A 121 1.24 11.66 -25.79
N SER A 122 0.62 10.59 -25.28
CA SER A 122 -0.08 9.58 -26.08
C SER A 122 -1.55 9.49 -25.66
N PRO A 123 -2.48 9.11 -26.55
CA PRO A 123 -3.89 8.93 -26.20
C PRO A 123 -4.10 7.97 -25.02
N GLN A 124 -3.27 6.92 -24.92
CA GLN A 124 -3.32 5.95 -23.83
C GLN A 124 -2.93 6.57 -22.49
N LEU A 125 -1.88 7.39 -22.46
CA LEU A 125 -1.45 8.09 -21.24
C LEU A 125 -2.46 9.15 -20.80
N VAL A 126 -3.09 9.86 -21.75
CA VAL A 126 -4.15 10.84 -21.45
C VAL A 126 -5.37 10.17 -20.85
N GLU A 127 -5.82 9.04 -21.42
CA GLU A 127 -6.99 8.31 -20.89
C GLU A 127 -6.71 7.70 -19.51
N LYS A 128 -5.53 7.11 -19.31
CA LYS A 128 -5.09 6.64 -17.98
C LYS A 128 -5.03 7.79 -16.98
N GLY A 129 -4.50 8.94 -17.40
CA GLY A 129 -4.45 10.16 -16.59
C GLY A 129 -5.83 10.67 -16.20
N LYS A 130 -6.81 10.62 -17.10
CA LYS A 130 -8.21 11.00 -16.83
C LYS A 130 -8.84 10.14 -15.74
N GLN A 131 -8.63 8.82 -15.80
CA GLN A 131 -9.13 7.90 -14.78
C GLN A 131 -8.50 8.20 -13.41
N LEU A 132 -7.17 8.31 -13.36
CA LEU A 132 -6.44 8.64 -12.13
C LEU A 132 -6.87 9.99 -11.56
N TYR A 133 -7.05 10.99 -12.42
CA TYR A 133 -7.48 12.33 -12.03
C TYR A 133 -8.86 12.33 -11.37
N SER A 134 -9.80 11.55 -11.91
CA SER A 134 -11.16 11.46 -11.35
C SER A 134 -11.18 10.94 -9.91
N VAL A 135 -10.24 10.05 -9.57
CA VAL A 135 -10.13 9.43 -8.24
C VAL A 135 -9.32 10.28 -7.28
N GLN A 136 -8.18 10.83 -7.73
CA GLN A 136 -7.18 11.43 -6.85
C GLN A 136 -7.20 12.97 -6.83
N CYS A 137 -7.65 13.62 -7.91
CA CYS A 137 -7.44 15.06 -8.13
C CYS A 137 -8.75 15.86 -8.17
N ALA A 138 -9.82 15.28 -8.73
CA ALA A 138 -11.09 15.96 -8.97
C ALA A 138 -11.79 16.44 -7.68
N VAL A 139 -11.52 15.80 -6.53
CA VAL A 139 -12.06 16.22 -5.23
C VAL A 139 -11.66 17.66 -4.88
N CYS A 140 -10.47 18.10 -5.27
CA CYS A 140 -9.98 19.46 -5.05
C CYS A 140 -10.05 20.31 -6.32
N HIS A 141 -9.62 19.76 -7.46
CA HIS A 141 -9.50 20.52 -8.69
C HIS A 141 -10.77 20.56 -9.55
N GLY A 142 -11.80 19.78 -9.20
CA GLY A 142 -13.06 19.67 -9.95
C GLY A 142 -12.92 18.79 -11.19
N ALA A 143 -14.03 18.23 -11.68
CA ALA A 143 -14.00 17.33 -12.85
C ALA A 143 -13.50 18.02 -14.13
N ALA A 144 -13.73 19.32 -14.25
CA ALA A 144 -13.27 20.16 -15.36
C ALA A 144 -11.93 20.88 -15.08
N GLY A 145 -11.30 20.64 -13.92
CA GLY A 145 -10.04 21.28 -13.55
C GLY A 145 -10.10 22.76 -13.21
N LYS A 146 -11.27 23.28 -12.82
CA LYS A 146 -11.46 24.70 -12.49
C LYS A 146 -11.10 25.09 -11.05
N GLY A 147 -10.62 24.14 -10.25
CA GLY A 147 -10.36 24.37 -8.83
C GLY A 147 -11.64 24.53 -7.99
N ASP A 148 -12.74 23.95 -8.46
CA ASP A 148 -14.09 24.04 -7.88
C ASP A 148 -14.61 22.68 -7.38
N GLY A 149 -13.69 21.75 -7.08
CA GLY A 149 -14.05 20.46 -6.50
C GLY A 149 -14.75 20.60 -5.13
N PRO A 150 -15.46 19.57 -4.66
CA PRO A 150 -16.19 19.62 -3.38
C PRO A 150 -15.30 19.97 -2.18
N GLY A 151 -14.00 19.69 -2.24
CA GLY A 151 -13.03 20.08 -1.22
C GLY A 151 -12.52 21.52 -1.33
N ALA A 152 -12.68 22.19 -2.48
CA ALA A 152 -12.10 23.50 -2.75
C ALA A 152 -12.53 24.62 -1.79
N PRO A 153 -13.80 24.72 -1.33
CA PRO A 153 -14.24 25.79 -0.42
C PRO A 153 -13.50 25.81 0.93
N ALA A 154 -12.98 24.66 1.37
CA ALA A 154 -12.26 24.52 2.64
C ALA A 154 -10.75 24.83 2.53
N LEU A 155 -10.25 25.16 1.34
CA LEU A 155 -8.82 25.29 1.06
C LEU A 155 -8.43 26.75 0.79
N ASN A 156 -7.38 27.21 1.47
CA ASN A 156 -6.74 28.50 1.23
C ASN A 156 -5.20 28.30 1.17
N PRO A 157 -4.52 28.54 0.03
CA PRO A 157 -5.07 29.05 -1.23
C PRO A 157 -5.96 28.04 -1.94
N LYS A 158 -6.88 28.54 -2.79
CA LYS A 158 -7.76 27.70 -3.61
C LYS A 158 -6.95 26.77 -4.53
N PRO A 159 -7.47 25.56 -4.82
CA PRO A 159 -6.87 24.67 -5.81
C PRO A 159 -6.70 25.35 -7.17
N ARG A 160 -5.70 24.90 -7.93
CA ARG A 160 -5.38 25.48 -9.24
C ARG A 160 -6.54 25.27 -10.22
N ASP A 161 -6.96 26.36 -10.86
CA ASP A 161 -7.75 26.36 -12.08
C ASP A 161 -6.80 26.19 -13.29
N PHE A 162 -6.83 25.01 -13.90
CA PHE A 162 -6.02 24.67 -15.07
C PHE A 162 -6.57 25.31 -16.36
N THR A 163 -7.85 25.72 -16.37
CA THR A 163 -8.49 26.36 -17.53
C THR A 163 -8.12 27.84 -17.68
N SER A 164 -7.57 28.43 -16.62
CA SER A 164 -7.17 29.86 -16.60
C SER A 164 -5.93 30.18 -17.46
N GLY A 165 -5.16 29.17 -17.88
CA GLY A 165 -3.87 29.35 -18.56
C GLY A 165 -2.72 29.83 -17.65
N TYR A 166 -3.00 30.11 -16.36
CA TYR A 166 -1.98 30.57 -15.41
C TYR A 166 -1.42 29.42 -14.56
N TRP A 167 -0.10 29.25 -14.59
CA TRP A 167 0.63 28.22 -13.85
C TRP A 167 1.57 28.83 -12.81
N ARG A 168 1.40 28.46 -11.53
CA ARG A 168 2.21 29.00 -10.42
C ARG A 168 3.68 28.58 -10.50
N PHE A 169 3.95 27.35 -10.93
CA PHE A 169 5.29 26.75 -10.96
C PHE A 169 5.72 26.35 -12.38
N GLY A 170 5.03 26.87 -13.41
CA GLY A 170 5.21 26.44 -14.80
C GLY A 170 4.22 25.35 -15.23
N GLY A 171 3.79 25.42 -16.49
CA GLY A 171 2.87 24.47 -17.14
C GLY A 171 3.57 23.47 -18.06
N GLN A 172 4.91 23.52 -18.08
CA GLN A 172 5.76 22.59 -18.79
C GLN A 172 5.57 21.17 -18.23
N PRO A 173 5.59 20.12 -19.07
CA PRO A 173 5.41 18.74 -18.62
C PRO A 173 6.26 18.39 -17.40
N THR A 174 7.52 18.82 -17.40
CA THR A 174 8.49 18.58 -16.34
C THR A 174 8.17 19.31 -15.04
N HIS A 175 7.68 20.54 -15.14
CA HIS A 175 7.28 21.36 -13.98
C HIS A 175 5.99 20.82 -13.34
N VAL A 176 5.04 20.37 -14.17
CA VAL A 176 3.81 19.72 -13.69
C VAL A 176 4.15 18.38 -13.05
N PHE A 177 5.04 17.58 -13.65
CA PHE A 177 5.51 16.31 -13.08
C PHE A 177 6.16 16.53 -11.70
N LYS A 178 7.02 17.54 -11.60
CA LYS A 178 7.65 17.93 -10.34
C LYS A 178 6.61 18.35 -9.29
N THR A 179 5.65 19.19 -9.67
CA THR A 179 4.59 19.65 -8.77
C THR A 179 3.73 18.49 -8.25
N ILE A 180 3.42 17.49 -9.09
CA ILE A 180 2.68 16.29 -8.65
C ILE A 180 3.56 15.44 -7.72
N SER A 181 4.84 15.32 -8.03
CA SER A 181 5.79 14.47 -7.27
C SER A 181 6.12 15.04 -5.89
N GLU A 182 6.28 16.36 -5.78
CA GLU A 182 6.74 17.03 -4.57
C GLU A 182 5.60 17.74 -3.81
N GLY A 183 4.44 17.89 -4.45
CA GLY A 183 3.35 18.72 -3.95
C GLY A 183 3.60 20.21 -4.22
N SER A 184 2.71 21.06 -3.70
CA SER A 184 2.83 22.52 -3.82
C SER A 184 3.04 23.15 -2.44
N PRO A 185 4.26 23.63 -2.12
CA PRO A 185 4.57 24.21 -0.81
C PRO A 185 3.63 25.36 -0.43
N GLY A 186 3.21 25.35 0.85
CA GLY A 186 2.29 26.35 1.40
C GLY A 186 0.85 26.22 0.88
N THR A 187 0.47 25.04 0.39
CA THR A 187 -0.90 24.70 -0.04
C THR A 187 -1.30 23.32 0.50
N ALA A 188 -2.57 22.95 0.35
CA ALA A 188 -3.04 21.61 0.72
C ALA A 188 -2.65 20.48 -0.25
N MET A 189 -1.98 20.81 -1.36
CA MET A 189 -1.55 19.82 -2.35
C MET A 189 -0.31 19.07 -1.86
N ALA A 190 -0.53 17.86 -1.35
CA ALA A 190 0.52 16.94 -0.91
C ALA A 190 1.31 16.35 -2.09
N ALA A 191 2.45 15.71 -1.78
CA ALA A 191 3.25 14.95 -2.73
C ALA A 191 2.57 13.62 -3.08
N PHE A 192 2.48 13.30 -4.37
CA PHE A 192 1.94 12.03 -4.89
C PHE A 192 3.06 11.05 -5.22
N GLY A 193 4.09 10.98 -4.37
CA GLY A 193 5.24 10.08 -4.54
C GLY A 193 4.87 8.58 -4.46
N THR A 194 3.70 8.25 -3.90
CA THR A 194 3.15 6.89 -3.87
C THR A 194 2.67 6.40 -5.24
N LEU A 195 2.41 7.32 -6.18
CA LEU A 195 2.08 6.96 -7.56
C LEU A 195 3.34 6.61 -8.35
N GLY A 196 3.23 5.61 -9.21
CA GLY A 196 4.27 5.23 -10.16
C GLY A 196 4.66 6.38 -11.08
N VAL A 197 5.87 6.32 -11.64
CA VAL A 197 6.39 7.38 -12.54
C VAL A 197 5.49 7.54 -13.76
N GLU A 198 5.05 6.44 -14.38
CA GLU A 198 4.13 6.45 -15.52
C GLU A 198 2.76 7.06 -15.16
N GLU A 199 2.24 6.77 -13.97
CA GLU A 199 0.96 7.30 -13.50
C GLU A 199 1.01 8.82 -13.31
N ARG A 200 2.12 9.30 -12.74
CA ARG A 200 2.38 10.75 -12.62
C ARG A 200 2.51 11.40 -13.99
N TRP A 201 3.21 10.79 -14.95
CA TRP A 201 3.27 11.28 -16.33
C TRP A 201 1.90 11.25 -17.03
N SER A 202 1.08 10.23 -16.77
CA SER A 202 -0.29 10.15 -17.28
C SER A 202 -1.13 11.33 -16.76
N LEU A 203 -1.02 11.65 -15.46
CA LEU A 203 -1.66 12.82 -14.86
C LEU A 203 -1.18 14.13 -15.48
N VAL A 204 0.13 14.29 -15.75
CA VAL A 204 0.69 15.46 -16.43
C VAL A 204 0.01 15.68 -17.78
N HIS A 205 -0.08 14.64 -18.61
CA HIS A 205 -0.67 14.74 -19.95
C HIS A 205 -2.16 15.07 -19.90
N PHE A 206 -2.91 14.46 -18.99
CA PHE A 206 -4.32 14.78 -18.82
C PHE A 206 -4.53 16.23 -18.34
N VAL A 207 -3.81 16.66 -17.31
CA VAL A 207 -3.90 18.03 -16.75
C VAL A 207 -3.50 19.09 -17.78
N ARG A 208 -2.53 18.79 -18.66
CA ARG A 208 -2.17 19.68 -19.78
C ARG A 208 -3.22 19.66 -20.89
N SER A 209 -3.91 18.53 -21.12
CA SER A 209 -4.96 18.43 -22.15
C SER A 209 -6.21 19.27 -21.85
N ILE A 210 -6.47 19.58 -20.58
CA ILE A 210 -7.60 20.43 -20.15
C ILE A 210 -7.22 21.92 -20.06
N ALA A 211 -5.93 22.25 -20.15
CA ALA A 211 -5.44 23.62 -20.07
C ALA A 211 -5.34 24.25 -21.46
N PRO A 212 -5.65 25.55 -21.61
CA PRO A 212 -5.44 26.23 -22.88
C PRO A 212 -3.94 26.50 -23.10
N ASN A 213 -3.41 26.02 -24.23
CA ASN A 213 -2.04 26.27 -24.70
C ASN A 213 -0.95 26.16 -23.61
N PRO A 214 -0.81 24.99 -22.95
CA PRO A 214 0.23 24.81 -21.94
C PRO A 214 1.62 24.96 -22.58
N PRO A 215 2.58 25.64 -21.92
CA PRO A 215 3.93 25.78 -22.45
C PRO A 215 4.63 24.41 -22.54
N ASP A 216 5.52 24.26 -23.50
CA ASP A 216 6.38 23.08 -23.66
C ASP A 216 7.70 23.23 -22.89
N ASP A 217 8.39 22.12 -22.65
CA ASP A 217 9.68 22.10 -21.98
C ASP A 217 10.74 22.86 -22.78
N LYS A 218 11.56 23.67 -22.09
CA LYS A 218 12.79 24.22 -22.66
C LYS A 218 13.95 23.25 -22.48
N PRO A 219 15.04 23.34 -23.28
CA PRO A 219 16.22 22.49 -23.13
C PRO A 219 16.80 22.48 -21.71
N GLU A 220 16.71 23.60 -20.98
CA GLU A 220 17.17 23.73 -19.60
C GLU A 220 16.28 22.96 -18.61
N ASP A 221 14.98 22.87 -18.87
CA ASP A 221 14.02 22.12 -18.05
C ASP A 221 14.27 20.61 -18.15
N LEU A 222 14.72 20.16 -19.32
CA LEU A 222 15.11 18.77 -19.57
C LEU A 222 16.41 18.38 -18.85
N ALA A 223 17.37 19.31 -18.77
CA ALA A 223 18.63 19.10 -18.05
C ALA A 223 18.41 18.93 -16.54
N ALA A 224 17.43 19.62 -15.95
CA ALA A 224 17.09 19.55 -14.54
C ALA A 224 16.50 18.19 -14.09
N LEU A 225 16.01 17.38 -15.04
CA LEU A 225 15.51 16.02 -14.79
C LEU A 225 16.50 14.91 -15.15
N GLY A 226 17.75 15.26 -15.50
CA GLY A 226 18.78 14.31 -15.90
C GLY A 226 18.79 14.00 -17.40
N GLY A 227 18.46 14.99 -18.25
CA GLY A 227 18.44 14.85 -19.70
C GLY A 227 19.73 14.31 -20.31
N ASP A 228 19.55 13.31 -21.15
CA ASP A 228 20.56 12.60 -21.91
C ASP A 228 21.49 13.56 -22.66
N LYS A 229 22.80 13.50 -22.37
CA LYS A 229 23.78 14.09 -23.28
C LYS A 229 23.74 13.30 -24.59
N LYS A 230 23.09 13.89 -25.60
CA LYS A 230 23.40 13.63 -27.01
C LYS A 230 24.91 13.77 -27.21
N THR A 231 25.59 12.67 -27.51
CA THR A 231 27.00 12.65 -27.89
C THR A 231 27.11 12.96 -29.38
N ASP A 232 27.13 14.25 -29.70
CA ASP A 232 27.33 14.77 -31.04
C ASP A 232 28.56 15.71 -30.97
N GLN A 233 29.74 15.13 -31.24
CA GLN A 233 31.03 15.71 -31.66
C GLN A 233 31.34 17.23 -31.52
N GLY A 234 32.48 17.55 -30.88
CA GLY A 234 33.32 18.73 -31.24
C GLY A 234 33.97 19.50 -30.08
N PRO A 235 35.28 19.84 -30.09
CA PRO A 235 36.08 20.13 -28.90
C PRO A 235 36.17 21.63 -28.54
N GLY A 236 36.18 21.97 -27.25
CA GLY A 236 36.46 23.35 -26.83
C GLY A 236 36.30 23.63 -25.33
N THR A 237 37.42 23.51 -24.61
CA THR A 237 37.84 24.32 -23.44
C THR A 237 37.01 24.32 -22.14
N MET A 238 37.55 23.53 -21.20
CA MET A 238 37.67 23.70 -19.75
C MET A 238 37.18 25.01 -19.10
N ASP A 239 36.38 24.89 -18.03
CA ASP A 239 36.74 25.42 -16.71
C ASP A 239 36.05 24.61 -15.59
N GLN A 240 36.76 24.42 -14.48
CA GLN A 240 36.56 23.43 -13.43
C GLN A 240 35.72 23.98 -12.26
N GLY A 241 34.78 23.17 -11.77
CA GLY A 241 34.12 23.37 -10.47
C GLY A 241 33.52 22.05 -9.98
N LEU A 242 34.03 21.53 -8.87
CA LEU A 242 33.94 20.13 -8.45
C LEU A 242 32.58 19.78 -7.82
N GLN A 243 31.66 19.15 -8.58
CA GLN A 243 30.56 18.34 -8.04
C GLN A 243 30.83 16.86 -8.35
N LYS A 244 31.07 16.05 -7.32
CA LYS A 244 31.17 14.59 -7.46
C LYS A 244 29.82 14.03 -7.95
N PRO A 245 29.77 13.26 -9.05
CA PRO A 245 28.52 12.70 -9.55
C PRO A 245 28.02 11.60 -8.60
N VAL A 246 26.75 11.69 -8.22
CA VAL A 246 26.02 10.61 -7.54
C VAL A 246 25.97 9.42 -8.50
N GLN A 247 26.83 8.43 -8.28
CA GLN A 247 26.82 7.19 -9.04
C GLN A 247 25.57 6.40 -8.62
N GLN A 248 24.54 6.42 -9.47
CA GLN A 248 23.34 5.62 -9.27
C GLN A 248 23.71 4.13 -9.29
N ILE A 249 23.46 3.44 -8.17
CA ILE A 249 23.61 1.99 -8.09
C ILE A 249 22.51 1.38 -8.98
N PRO A 250 22.83 0.51 -9.96
CA PRO A 250 21.84 -0.11 -10.82
C PRO A 250 20.83 -0.94 -9.99
N ILE A 251 19.53 -0.78 -10.29
CA ILE A 251 18.44 -1.49 -9.60
C ILE A 251 18.60 -3.02 -9.72
N SER A 252 19.25 -3.51 -10.77
CA SER A 252 19.61 -4.92 -10.94
C SER A 252 20.61 -5.43 -9.89
N PHE A 253 21.50 -4.56 -9.39
CA PHE A 253 22.42 -4.87 -8.31
C PHE A 253 21.71 -4.93 -6.96
N ALA A 254 20.70 -4.06 -6.75
CA ALA A 254 19.86 -4.08 -5.55
C ALA A 254 18.96 -5.34 -5.49
N MET A 255 18.30 -5.69 -6.61
CA MET A 255 17.44 -6.87 -6.70
C MET A 255 18.22 -8.18 -6.49
N LYS A 256 19.45 -8.27 -7.01
CA LYS A 256 20.32 -9.45 -6.83
C LYS A 256 20.81 -9.60 -5.38
N ARG A 257 20.81 -8.52 -4.60
CA ARG A 257 21.20 -8.52 -3.18
C ARG A 257 20.01 -8.90 -2.28
N LEU A 258 18.82 -8.40 -2.59
CA LEU A 258 17.57 -8.76 -1.91
C LEU A 258 17.21 -10.24 -2.10
N ALA A 259 17.39 -10.78 -3.32
CA ALA A 259 17.20 -12.21 -3.59
C ALA A 259 18.23 -13.11 -2.87
N LYS A 260 19.39 -12.56 -2.48
CA LYS A 260 20.41 -13.28 -1.70
C LYS A 260 20.13 -13.22 -0.19
N GLU A 261 19.38 -12.22 0.27
CA GLU A 261 19.02 -12.01 1.68
C GLU A 261 17.83 -12.88 2.13
N GLU A 262 16.90 -13.24 1.24
CA GLU A 262 15.80 -14.16 1.58
C GLU A 262 16.29 -15.58 1.93
N MET A 263 17.46 -16.00 1.43
CA MET A 263 18.05 -17.31 1.77
C MET A 263 18.90 -17.30 3.06
N ALA A 264 19.02 -16.16 3.75
CA ALA A 264 19.75 -16.02 5.00
C ALA A 264 18.84 -15.67 6.20
N ALA A 265 17.51 -15.72 6.03
CA ALA A 265 16.54 -15.39 7.07
C ALA A 265 16.26 -16.54 8.07
N SER A 266 17.25 -17.40 8.31
CA SER A 266 17.28 -18.27 9.49
C SER A 266 18.60 -18.04 10.20
N ASP A 267 18.67 -16.96 10.97
CA ASP A 267 19.39 -16.87 12.24
C ASP A 267 19.33 -15.42 12.72
N VAL A 268 18.69 -15.22 13.87
CA VAL A 268 18.70 -13.96 14.61
C VAL A 268 20.14 -13.70 15.05
N ALA A 269 20.81 -12.78 14.38
CA ALA A 269 22.13 -12.29 14.77
C ALA A 269 22.14 -10.77 14.85
N VAL A 270 22.39 -10.28 16.06
CA VAL A 270 22.77 -8.91 16.40
C VAL A 270 23.82 -8.42 15.40
N LEU A 271 23.52 -7.36 14.66
CA LEU A 271 24.45 -6.80 13.68
C LEU A 271 25.54 -5.94 14.37
N PRO A 272 26.79 -6.04 13.90
CA PRO A 272 27.97 -5.48 14.57
C PRO A 272 28.09 -3.96 14.39
N GLU A 273 28.73 -3.33 15.37
CA GLU A 273 29.09 -1.92 15.36
C GLU A 273 30.05 -1.60 14.19
N GLY A 274 29.66 -0.60 13.40
CA GLY A 274 30.55 0.05 12.44
C GLY A 274 30.19 -0.22 10.98
N LYS A 275 29.64 0.82 10.34
CA LYS A 275 29.45 1.01 8.88
C LYS A 275 28.20 0.38 8.24
N GLN A 276 27.00 0.83 8.62
CA GLN A 276 25.79 0.80 7.76
C GLN A 276 24.84 1.99 8.01
N ALA A 277 25.37 3.22 8.13
CA ALA A 277 24.55 4.41 8.37
C ALA A 277 23.99 5.07 7.08
N GLU A 278 24.47 4.67 5.90
CA GLU A 278 24.04 5.25 4.61
C GLU A 278 22.74 4.56 4.13
N GLY A 279 21.61 4.99 4.69
CA GLY A 279 20.30 4.73 4.10
C GLY A 279 19.17 4.43 5.07
N LEU A 280 19.45 3.84 6.25
CA LEU A 280 18.40 3.55 7.22
C LEU A 280 17.87 4.83 7.87
N GLY A 281 18.76 5.71 8.34
CA GLY A 281 18.36 6.99 8.95
C GLY A 281 17.58 7.89 8.00
N GLU A 282 17.98 7.93 6.73
CA GLU A 282 17.29 8.66 5.68
C GLU A 282 15.88 8.11 5.43
N LYS A 283 15.73 6.78 5.30
CA LYS A 283 14.43 6.13 5.13
C LYS A 283 13.50 6.41 6.31
N LEU A 284 14.03 6.29 7.54
CA LEU A 284 13.27 6.57 8.76
C LEU A 284 12.83 8.04 8.81
N TYR A 285 13.70 8.96 8.39
CA TYR A 285 13.38 10.39 8.32
C TYR A 285 12.31 10.68 7.27
N GLN A 286 12.43 10.12 6.07
CA GLN A 286 11.46 10.31 4.99
C GLN A 286 10.07 9.77 5.36
N ALA A 287 10.02 8.62 6.04
CA ALA A 287 8.77 8.01 6.46
C ALA A 287 8.05 8.78 7.59
N ASN A 288 8.80 9.39 8.52
CA ASN A 288 8.21 9.88 9.78
C ASN A 288 8.35 11.39 10.03
N CYS A 289 9.34 12.04 9.41
CA CYS A 289 9.73 13.42 9.74
C CYS A 289 9.48 14.40 8.59
N LEU A 290 9.58 13.91 7.34
CA LEU A 290 9.55 14.70 6.12
C LEU A 290 8.27 15.55 5.96
N SER A 291 7.11 15.00 6.31
CA SER A 291 5.81 15.67 6.17
C SER A 291 5.72 17.00 6.92
N CYS A 292 6.54 17.18 7.96
CA CYS A 292 6.55 18.36 8.82
C CYS A 292 7.85 19.17 8.70
N HIS A 293 9.01 18.51 8.53
CA HIS A 293 10.33 19.17 8.57
C HIS A 293 10.96 19.41 7.20
N GLY A 294 10.40 18.85 6.12
CA GLY A 294 10.92 18.97 4.76
C GLY A 294 12.19 18.14 4.54
N LEU A 295 12.62 17.98 3.28
CA LEU A 295 13.78 17.15 2.93
C LEU A 295 15.10 17.66 3.54
N SER A 296 15.20 18.98 3.73
CA SER A 296 16.42 19.63 4.23
C SER A 296 16.45 19.78 5.75
N GLY A 297 15.42 19.32 6.47
CA GLY A 297 15.30 19.54 7.91
C GLY A 297 15.10 21.00 8.33
N LYS A 298 15.08 21.95 7.40
CA LYS A 298 14.97 23.39 7.69
C LYS A 298 13.63 23.81 8.30
N GLY A 299 12.63 22.92 8.30
CA GLY A 299 11.31 23.23 8.81
C GLY A 299 10.68 24.43 8.11
N GLY A 300 9.88 25.22 8.83
CA GLY A 300 9.21 26.39 8.27
C GLY A 300 8.01 26.09 7.38
N VAL A 301 7.62 24.81 7.28
CA VAL A 301 6.38 24.40 6.63
C VAL A 301 5.22 24.72 7.56
N PRO A 302 4.24 25.56 7.16
CA PRO A 302 3.05 25.80 7.96
C PRO A 302 2.20 24.53 7.98
N ILE A 303 2.15 23.85 9.13
CA ILE A 303 1.29 22.68 9.31
C ILE A 303 -0.09 23.13 9.81
N THR A 304 -1.14 22.68 9.15
CA THR A 304 -2.54 23.01 9.49
C THR A 304 -3.08 21.96 10.44
N ARG A 305 -3.57 22.36 11.62
CA ARG A 305 -4.38 21.44 12.44
C ARG A 305 -5.83 21.48 11.96
N ILE A 306 -6.25 20.40 11.31
CA ILE A 306 -7.63 20.22 10.80
C ILE A 306 -8.68 20.34 11.93
N SER A 307 -8.30 20.05 13.18
CA SER A 307 -9.22 19.99 14.33
C SER A 307 -9.34 21.30 15.14
N VAL A 308 -8.73 22.42 14.72
CA VAL A 308 -8.77 23.68 15.48
C VAL A 308 -9.39 24.78 14.63
N ASN A 309 -10.42 25.47 15.15
CA ASN A 309 -11.08 26.60 14.50
C ASN A 309 -10.90 27.88 15.35
N PRO A 310 -10.26 28.95 14.85
CA PRO A 310 -9.66 29.08 13.52
C PRO A 310 -8.42 28.18 13.33
N PRO A 311 -8.09 27.79 12.08
CA PRO A 311 -6.91 26.97 11.80
C PRO A 311 -5.64 27.70 12.22
N VAL A 312 -4.90 27.07 13.14
CA VAL A 312 -3.60 27.57 13.61
C VAL A 312 -2.50 26.92 12.80
N TYR A 313 -1.71 27.74 12.10
CA TYR A 313 -0.53 27.30 11.37
C TYR A 313 0.68 27.27 12.31
N LEU A 314 1.19 26.09 12.59
CA LEU A 314 2.42 25.95 13.37
C LEU A 314 3.61 25.94 12.40
N LYS A 315 4.66 26.71 12.72
CA LYS A 315 5.93 26.64 12.02
C LYS A 315 6.81 25.60 12.71
N THR A 316 7.27 24.62 11.95
CA THR A 316 8.25 23.65 12.44
C THR A 316 9.62 24.29 12.61
N LYS A 317 10.36 23.87 13.63
CA LYS A 317 11.73 24.33 13.87
C LYS A 317 12.68 23.75 12.83
N ASP A 318 13.74 24.51 12.57
CA ASP A 318 14.86 24.19 11.71
C ASP A 318 15.84 23.25 12.45
N PHE A 319 16.03 22.04 11.93
CA PHE A 319 17.01 21.07 12.44
C PHE A 319 18.44 21.38 12.00
N ALA A 320 18.61 22.14 10.91
CA ALA A 320 19.91 22.55 10.39
C ALA A 320 20.53 23.69 11.21
N LYS A 321 19.70 24.44 11.96
CA LYS A 321 20.19 25.46 12.90
C LYS A 321 20.49 24.85 14.27
N ALA A 322 21.71 25.04 14.75
CA ALA A 322 22.15 24.67 16.10
C ALA A 322 21.55 25.58 17.21
N ASP A 323 20.31 26.04 17.05
CA ASP A 323 19.67 27.05 17.92
C ASP A 323 19.06 26.48 19.21
N GLY A 324 19.27 25.19 19.48
CA GLY A 324 18.85 24.56 20.72
C GLY A 324 19.69 23.34 21.07
N ALA A 325 20.09 23.23 22.33
CA ALA A 325 20.87 22.11 22.89
C ALA A 325 20.24 20.72 22.64
N TRP A 326 18.96 20.67 22.29
CA TRP A 326 18.18 19.45 22.18
C TRP A 326 18.48 18.57 20.97
N VAL A 327 18.96 19.13 19.84
CA VAL A 327 19.38 18.35 18.67
C VAL A 327 20.84 17.88 18.83
N ASN A 328 21.61 18.50 19.74
CA ASN A 328 23.03 18.19 19.95
C ASN A 328 23.24 17.01 20.90
N ASP A 329 22.21 16.62 21.65
CA ASP A 329 22.25 15.50 22.57
C ASP A 329 21.26 14.43 22.08
N LYS A 330 21.81 13.24 21.79
CA LYS A 330 21.05 12.08 21.31
C LYS A 330 19.94 11.67 22.28
N ASN A 331 20.20 11.71 23.59
CA ASN A 331 19.21 11.31 24.59
C ASN A 331 18.06 12.31 24.65
N VAL A 332 18.37 13.60 24.54
CA VAL A 332 17.35 14.66 24.49
C VAL A 332 16.56 14.60 23.18
N PHE A 333 17.23 14.31 22.06
CA PHE A 333 16.57 14.09 20.77
C PHE A 333 15.58 12.92 20.85
N VAL A 334 16.01 11.76 21.33
CA VAL A 334 15.16 10.57 21.50
C VAL A 334 13.98 10.88 22.42
N ASP A 335 14.20 11.57 23.53
CA ASP A 335 13.15 11.93 24.49
C ASP A 335 12.07 12.82 23.86
N ILE A 336 12.48 13.87 23.14
CA ILE A 336 11.58 14.81 22.46
C ILE A 336 10.82 14.14 21.31
N VAL A 337 11.47 13.25 20.56
CA VAL A 337 10.81 12.55 19.45
C VAL A 337 9.83 11.51 20.00
N THR A 338 10.17 10.83 21.10
CA THR A 338 9.32 9.81 21.72
C THR A 338 8.12 10.40 22.44
N LYS A 339 8.33 11.42 23.29
CA LYS A 339 7.26 12.04 24.09
C LYS A 339 6.49 13.10 23.32
N GLY A 340 7.07 13.63 22.25
CA GLY A 340 6.55 14.81 21.57
C GLY A 340 6.74 16.07 22.40
N LEU A 341 6.20 17.19 21.91
CA LEU A 341 6.24 18.47 22.62
C LEU A 341 4.82 18.89 23.01
N PRO A 342 4.46 18.79 24.30
CA PRO A 342 3.15 19.23 24.79
C PRO A 342 2.88 20.68 24.38
N GLY A 343 1.70 20.94 23.82
CA GLY A 343 1.29 22.28 23.37
C GLY A 343 1.93 22.79 22.06
N ARG A 344 2.91 22.10 21.46
CA ARG A 344 3.62 22.58 20.24
C ARG A 344 3.35 21.78 18.96
N GLY A 345 2.37 20.88 18.96
CA GLY A 345 1.90 20.20 17.74
C GLY A 345 2.81 19.12 17.17
N LYS A 346 3.87 18.74 17.89
CA LYS A 346 4.63 17.52 17.64
C LYS A 346 4.07 16.39 18.50
N PRO A 347 3.32 15.42 17.93
CA PRO A 347 2.98 14.21 18.67
C PRO A 347 4.24 13.38 18.94
N GLY A 348 4.23 12.61 20.02
CA GLY A 348 5.27 11.62 20.29
C GLY A 348 5.15 10.43 19.34
N ILE A 349 6.28 9.91 18.87
CA ILE A 349 6.35 8.68 18.06
C ILE A 349 7.17 7.63 18.81
N ALA A 350 6.57 6.49 19.14
CA ALA A 350 7.18 5.48 19.99
C ALA A 350 7.36 4.15 19.24
N HIS A 351 8.26 4.10 18.24
CA HIS A 351 8.35 2.94 17.35
C HIS A 351 9.75 2.56 16.82
N PHE A 352 10.85 3.03 17.42
CA PHE A 352 12.20 2.68 16.94
C PHE A 352 12.99 1.88 17.98
N SER A 353 13.73 0.88 17.49
CA SER A 353 14.78 0.17 18.22
C SER A 353 15.99 1.07 18.47
N SER A 354 16.89 0.65 19.37
CA SER A 354 18.11 1.41 19.67
C SER A 354 18.97 1.69 18.43
N GLY A 355 19.15 0.71 17.53
CA GLY A 355 19.93 0.89 16.30
C GLY A 355 19.27 1.83 15.26
N GLU A 356 17.95 1.88 15.24
CA GLU A 356 17.19 2.80 14.38
C GLU A 356 17.28 4.24 14.88
N TRP A 357 17.25 4.44 16.20
CA TRP A 357 17.48 5.76 16.81
C TRP A 357 18.87 6.31 16.48
N ASP A 358 19.89 5.45 16.49
CA ASP A 358 21.26 5.82 16.17
C ASP A 358 21.37 6.27 14.71
N SER A 359 20.78 5.49 13.81
CA SER A 359 20.77 5.79 12.38
C SER A 359 20.00 7.07 12.07
N LEU A 360 18.82 7.25 12.67
CA LEU A 360 18.00 8.44 12.50
C LEU A 360 18.70 9.68 13.05
N TYR A 361 19.32 9.58 14.22
CA TYR A 361 20.08 10.68 14.82
C TYR A 361 21.25 11.09 13.93
N GLN A 362 22.05 10.14 13.43
CA GLN A 362 23.16 10.43 12.53
C GLN A 362 22.70 11.12 11.23
N TYR A 363 21.57 10.71 10.68
CA TYR A 363 20.99 11.38 9.51
C TYR A 363 20.51 12.80 9.83
N VAL A 364 19.82 13.02 10.95
CA VAL A 364 19.41 14.38 11.35
C VAL A 364 20.63 15.29 11.56
N GLN A 365 21.73 14.75 12.09
CA GLN A 365 22.99 15.47 12.21
C GLN A 365 23.63 15.80 10.86
N SER A 366 23.44 14.97 9.83
CA SER A 366 23.98 15.24 8.49
C SER A 366 23.19 16.30 7.71
N LEU A 367 21.99 16.66 8.15
CA LEU A 367 21.17 17.74 7.55
C LEU A 367 21.62 19.15 7.93
N ARG A 368 22.64 19.28 8.79
CA ARG A 368 23.13 20.56 9.32
C ARG A 368 24.16 21.25 8.45
#